data_AF-A0AAN6PHD1-F1
#
_entry.id   AF-A0AAN6PHD1-F1
#
_cell.length_a   1.000
_cell.length_b   1.000
_cell.length_c   1.000
_cell.angle_alpha   90.00
_cell.angle_beta   90.00
_cell.angle_gamma   90.00
#
_symmetry.space_group_name_H-M   'P 1'
#
loop_
_entity.id
_entity.type
_entity.pdbx_description
1 polymer ?
#
loop_
_entity_poly.entity_id
_entity_poly.type
_entity_poly.pdbx_seq_one_letter_code
_entity_poly.pdbx_strand_id
1 'polypeptide(L)'
;MRRAGPVPPTGRGRIEALQTPLRDDALMVGPPSCTAADFALPRLRRCPSDLDGFVWGPRLGAGLDGCVWKVWSGDQGPFILKVFWDTEPPELAHYYAPQRECQIAALLQMMETAVEKAAAASRPILLYADPKTWEDALDNQAAFSNEARLAQQLPAGQELEPGYRHITTMPRMRKCYGWLTVESRVFRELPFRLKLPVIKVDKLTRFIERDKEYTAILYEYVDEAENDVDVVQEAMDFFWLAGFSRTLSQLPQNWKSGVLIDLCDISPPCGYGWSEARYRRGPYSAALMLQQPEAGETPYLRAPSHLARSRAQQPVIQATPTQSSSSSPSLPPSPSPSPTQPSAQSSPQAPHSYNLRPRNSHPGQATGNG
;
A
#
# COMPACT_ATOMS: atom_id res chain seq x y z
N MET A 1 15.90 -34.37 -1.88
CA MET A 1 15.29 -34.57 -0.55
C MET A 1 14.22 -33.49 -0.37
N ARG A 2 12.93 -33.85 -0.41
CA ARG A 2 11.87 -32.89 -0.07
C ARG A 2 11.94 -32.62 1.44
N ARG A 3 12.25 -31.39 1.86
CA ARG A 3 12.08 -30.99 3.26
C ARG A 3 10.59 -31.11 3.56
N ALA A 4 10.24 -31.71 4.70
CA ALA A 4 8.91 -31.55 5.25
C ALA A 4 8.70 -30.05 5.45
N GLY A 5 7.92 -29.43 4.57
CA GLY A 5 7.54 -28.03 4.72
C GLY A 5 6.73 -27.85 6.00
N PRO A 6 6.64 -26.62 6.52
CA PRO A 6 5.70 -26.34 7.60
C PRO A 6 4.31 -26.85 7.22
N VAL A 7 3.51 -27.37 8.15
CA VAL A 7 2.11 -27.72 7.85
C VAL A 7 1.31 -26.42 8.01
N PRO A 8 0.34 -26.10 7.12
CA PRO A 8 -0.49 -24.92 7.30
C PRO A 8 -1.13 -24.94 8.70
N PRO A 9 -1.08 -23.82 9.44
CA PRO A 9 -1.51 -23.81 10.84
C PRO A 9 -2.97 -24.26 10.96
N THR A 10 -3.19 -25.33 11.73
CA THR A 10 -4.52 -25.83 12.10
C THR A 10 -4.86 -25.37 13.52
N GLY A 11 -6.13 -25.00 13.76
CA GLY A 11 -6.65 -24.67 15.08
C GLY A 11 -5.81 -23.63 15.87
N ARG A 12 -5.11 -24.11 16.90
CA ARG A 12 -4.25 -23.30 17.80
C ARG A 12 -3.17 -22.49 17.07
N GLY A 13 -2.56 -23.07 16.04
CA GLY A 13 -1.54 -22.36 15.25
C GLY A 13 -2.07 -21.13 14.52
N ARG A 14 -3.39 -21.05 14.28
CA ARG A 14 -4.03 -19.85 13.70
C ARG A 14 -4.20 -18.73 14.72
N ILE A 15 -4.45 -19.04 15.99
CA ILE A 15 -4.55 -18.03 17.06
C ILE A 15 -3.16 -17.42 17.31
N GLU A 16 -2.12 -18.27 17.40
CA GLU A 16 -0.73 -17.82 17.51
C GLU A 16 -0.30 -16.97 16.31
N ALA A 17 -0.74 -17.33 15.10
CA ALA A 17 -0.51 -16.50 13.92
C ALA A 17 -1.15 -15.12 14.05
N LEU A 18 -2.34 -14.98 14.64
CA LEU A 18 -2.99 -13.66 14.88
C LEU A 18 -2.25 -12.79 15.91
N GLN A 19 -1.45 -13.40 16.79
CA GLN A 19 -0.63 -12.68 17.77
C GLN A 19 0.75 -12.30 17.24
N THR A 20 1.07 -12.69 16.00
CA THR A 20 2.33 -12.32 15.37
C THR A 20 2.40 -10.80 15.21
N PRO A 21 3.50 -10.14 15.64
CA PRO A 21 3.68 -8.72 15.43
C PRO A 21 3.50 -8.36 13.96
N LEU A 22 2.55 -7.47 13.66
CA LEU A 22 2.24 -7.02 12.29
C LEU A 22 2.91 -5.68 11.93
N ARG A 23 3.48 -5.00 12.93
CA ARG A 23 4.11 -3.67 12.84
C ARG A 23 5.58 -3.74 13.19
N ASP A 24 6.36 -2.90 12.52
CA ASP A 24 7.75 -2.58 12.81
C ASP A 24 7.85 -1.07 13.09
N ASP A 25 8.44 -0.71 14.22
CA ASP A 25 8.64 0.69 14.64
C ASP A 25 9.71 1.42 13.82
N ALA A 26 10.52 0.69 13.03
CA ALA A 26 11.43 1.31 12.09
C ALA A 26 10.66 2.20 11.09
N LEU A 27 11.17 3.41 10.86
CA LEU A 27 10.58 4.32 9.89
C LEU A 27 10.67 3.72 8.48
N MET A 28 9.62 3.93 7.69
CA MET A 28 9.56 3.53 6.29
C MET A 28 10.38 4.48 5.40
N VAL A 29 11.69 4.45 5.61
CA VAL A 29 12.68 5.21 4.82
C VAL A 29 13.57 4.22 4.08
N GLY A 30 13.71 4.41 2.77
CA GLY A 30 14.47 3.50 1.90
C GLY A 30 13.81 2.12 1.72
N PRO A 31 14.49 1.20 1.01
CA PRO A 31 13.95 -0.12 0.71
C PRO A 31 13.85 -1.00 1.97
N PRO A 32 12.83 -1.88 2.08
CA PRO A 32 12.78 -2.90 3.13
C PRO A 32 13.91 -3.92 2.98
N SER A 33 14.14 -4.66 4.08
CA SER A 33 14.92 -5.89 4.04
C SER A 33 14.15 -6.96 3.26
N CYS A 34 14.87 -7.84 2.56
CA CYS A 34 14.30 -8.93 1.76
C CYS A 34 14.84 -10.30 2.22
N THR A 35 15.12 -10.48 3.52
CA THR A 35 15.58 -11.79 4.01
C THR A 35 14.44 -12.79 4.05
N ALA A 36 14.74 -14.08 3.98
CA ALA A 36 13.75 -15.14 4.15
C ALA A 36 13.00 -15.04 5.50
N ALA A 37 13.67 -14.56 6.55
CA ALA A 37 13.05 -14.32 7.85
C ALA A 37 12.00 -13.19 7.79
N ASP A 38 12.28 -12.10 7.08
CA ASP A 38 11.33 -10.99 6.91
C ASP A 38 10.12 -11.40 6.07
N PHE A 39 10.32 -12.26 5.05
CA PHE A 39 9.21 -12.84 4.27
C PHE A 39 8.35 -13.81 5.09
N ALA A 40 8.94 -14.52 6.05
CA ALA A 40 8.21 -15.43 6.94
C ALA A 40 7.36 -14.66 7.97
N LEU A 41 7.83 -13.49 8.41
CA LEU A 41 7.17 -12.65 9.41
C LEU A 41 7.11 -11.19 8.91
N PRO A 42 6.32 -10.90 7.87
CA PRO A 42 6.26 -9.56 7.27
C PRO A 42 5.67 -8.57 8.26
N ARG A 43 6.40 -7.48 8.50
CA ARG A 43 5.98 -6.38 9.39
C ARG A 43 5.99 -5.07 8.65
N LEU A 44 4.89 -4.34 8.72
CA LEU A 44 4.80 -3.03 8.07
C LEU A 44 5.62 -2.02 8.88
N ARG A 45 6.47 -1.25 8.20
CA ARG A 45 7.25 -0.16 8.81
C ARG A 45 6.39 1.05 9.12
N ARG A 46 6.79 1.84 10.12
CA ARG A 46 6.05 3.02 10.57
C ARG A 46 6.12 4.14 9.55
N CYS A 47 5.02 4.87 9.37
CA CYS A 47 5.00 6.04 8.50
C CYS A 47 5.92 7.15 9.05
N PRO A 48 6.77 7.77 8.22
CA PRO A 48 7.62 8.88 8.65
C PRO A 48 6.84 10.18 8.91
N SER A 49 5.63 10.30 8.38
CA SER A 49 4.79 11.48 8.58
C SER A 49 4.10 11.43 9.94
N ASP A 50 3.94 12.58 10.57
CA ASP A 50 3.16 12.72 11.79
C ASP A 50 1.70 13.08 11.48
N LEU A 51 0.76 12.55 12.27
CA LEU A 51 -0.67 12.80 12.11
C LEU A 51 -1.06 14.23 12.39
N ASP A 52 -0.35 14.91 13.31
CA ASP A 52 -0.64 16.30 13.69
C ASP A 52 -0.50 17.27 12.51
N GLY A 53 0.26 16.89 11.49
CA GLY A 53 0.40 17.67 10.25
C GLY A 53 -0.71 17.46 9.22
N PHE A 54 -1.68 16.57 9.48
CA PHE A 54 -2.66 16.19 8.47
C PHE A 54 -3.87 17.12 8.42
N VAL A 55 -4.16 17.61 7.22
CA VAL A 55 -5.44 18.24 6.87
C VAL A 55 -6.40 17.15 6.41
N TRP A 56 -7.51 16.99 7.12
CA TRP A 56 -8.54 16.00 6.80
C TRP A 56 -9.48 16.52 5.73
N GLY A 57 -9.71 15.73 4.69
CA GLY A 57 -10.79 15.96 3.72
C GLY A 57 -11.85 14.88 3.76
N PRO A 58 -12.64 14.77 2.68
CA PRO A 58 -13.81 13.91 2.66
C PRO A 58 -13.50 12.45 3.00
N ARG A 59 -14.41 11.84 3.76
CA ARG A 59 -14.48 10.38 3.87
C ARG A 59 -14.83 9.81 2.50
N LEU A 60 -14.09 8.80 2.07
CA LEU A 60 -14.32 8.10 0.80
C LEU A 60 -15.18 6.85 0.96
N GLY A 61 -15.09 6.18 2.11
CA GLY A 61 -15.81 4.94 2.33
C GLY A 61 -15.66 4.43 3.74
N ALA A 62 -16.55 3.51 4.11
CA ALA A 62 -16.50 2.78 5.36
C ALA A 62 -17.09 1.39 5.10
N GLY A 63 -16.34 0.35 5.46
CA GLY A 63 -16.69 -1.04 5.17
C GLY A 63 -16.52 -1.93 6.40
N LEU A 64 -16.40 -3.24 6.16
CA LEU A 64 -16.23 -4.22 7.24
C LEU A 64 -14.94 -4.00 8.05
N ASP A 65 -13.87 -3.57 7.38
CA ASP A 65 -12.50 -3.56 7.92
C ASP A 65 -12.14 -2.23 8.58
N GLY A 66 -12.63 -1.14 8.00
CA GLY A 66 -12.24 0.20 8.41
C GLY A 66 -12.99 1.30 7.67
N CYS A 67 -12.50 2.50 7.88
CA CYS A 67 -12.98 3.73 7.26
C CYS A 67 -11.81 4.46 6.59
N VAL A 68 -12.11 5.17 5.50
CA VAL A 68 -11.10 5.73 4.61
C VAL A 68 -11.36 7.22 4.39
N TRP A 69 -10.33 8.05 4.57
CA TRP A 69 -10.37 9.49 4.30
C TRP A 69 -9.30 9.90 3.30
N LYS A 70 -9.60 10.96 2.55
CA LYS A 70 -8.55 11.77 1.92
C LYS A 70 -7.88 12.66 2.98
N VAL A 71 -6.55 12.71 2.96
CA VAL A 71 -5.75 13.56 3.83
C VAL A 71 -4.62 14.23 3.05
N TRP A 72 -4.11 15.35 3.57
CA TRP A 72 -2.97 16.08 3.02
C TRP A 72 -1.95 16.35 4.13
N SER A 73 -0.67 16.36 3.80
CA SER A 73 0.42 16.72 4.72
C SER A 73 1.10 17.97 4.20
N GLY A 74 0.78 19.12 4.79
CA GLY A 74 1.14 20.43 4.20
C GLY A 74 0.60 20.56 2.76
N ASP A 75 1.48 20.90 1.81
CA ASP A 75 1.13 21.01 0.38
C ASP A 75 1.21 19.66 -0.37
N GLN A 76 1.54 18.56 0.32
CA GLN A 76 1.61 17.23 -0.29
C GLN A 76 0.28 16.49 -0.17
N GLY A 77 -0.10 15.79 -1.24
CA GLY A 77 -1.29 14.94 -1.32
C GLY A 77 -2.08 15.17 -2.62
N PRO A 78 -3.31 14.61 -2.71
CA PRO A 78 -3.99 13.86 -1.66
C PRO A 78 -3.34 12.50 -1.37
N PHE A 79 -3.43 12.07 -0.11
CA PHE A 79 -3.18 10.72 0.37
C PHE A 79 -4.47 10.10 0.88
N ILE A 80 -4.40 8.81 1.20
CA ILE A 80 -5.49 8.07 1.80
C ILE A 80 -5.07 7.51 3.15
N LEU A 81 -5.87 7.81 4.17
CA LEU A 81 -5.74 7.21 5.49
C LEU A 81 -6.85 6.15 5.69
N LYS A 82 -6.49 4.87 5.72
CA LYS A 82 -7.38 3.77 6.10
C LYS A 82 -7.21 3.52 7.60
N VAL A 83 -8.26 3.75 8.39
CA VAL A 83 -8.30 3.48 9.83
C VAL A 83 -9.13 2.22 10.04
N PHE A 84 -8.59 1.24 10.75
CA PHE A 84 -9.30 -0.02 11.00
C PHE A 84 -10.22 0.07 12.20
N TRP A 85 -11.29 -0.72 12.24
CA TRP A 85 -12.22 -0.74 13.38
C TRP A 85 -11.67 -1.51 14.58
N ASP A 86 -10.91 -2.58 14.32
CA ASP A 86 -10.45 -3.52 15.33
C ASP A 86 -9.11 -3.04 15.89
N THR A 87 -9.05 -2.84 17.21
CA THR A 87 -7.83 -2.36 17.92
C THR A 87 -6.97 -3.50 18.46
N GLU A 88 -7.55 -4.68 18.60
CA GLU A 88 -6.92 -5.87 19.18
C GLU A 88 -7.24 -7.09 18.31
N PRO A 89 -6.32 -8.07 18.21
CA PRO A 89 -6.64 -9.34 17.60
C PRO A 89 -7.81 -9.99 18.32
N PRO A 90 -8.72 -10.62 17.58
CA PRO A 90 -9.85 -11.26 18.21
C PRO A 90 -9.47 -12.49 19.03
N GLU A 91 -10.24 -12.76 20.09
CA GLU A 91 -10.03 -13.92 20.98
C GLU A 91 -10.20 -15.27 20.26
N LEU A 92 -11.10 -15.33 19.28
CA LEU A 92 -11.29 -16.50 18.43
C LEU A 92 -10.49 -16.32 17.15
N ALA A 93 -9.84 -17.40 16.66
CA ALA A 93 -9.10 -17.42 15.39
C ALA A 93 -9.99 -17.07 14.18
N HIS A 94 -10.24 -15.78 13.99
CA HIS A 94 -10.97 -15.21 12.90
C HIS A 94 -10.19 -14.07 12.26
N TYR A 95 -10.77 -13.58 11.17
CA TYR A 95 -10.25 -12.51 10.36
C TYR A 95 -9.91 -11.25 11.18
N TYR A 96 -8.66 -10.81 11.12
CA TYR A 96 -8.18 -9.57 11.74
C TYR A 96 -7.62 -8.64 10.64
N ALA A 97 -8.42 -7.65 10.24
CA ALA A 97 -8.13 -6.80 9.09
C ALA A 97 -6.79 -6.02 9.20
N PRO A 98 -6.46 -5.37 10.35
CA PRO A 98 -5.16 -4.69 10.50
C PRO A 98 -3.97 -5.60 10.21
N GLN A 99 -4.00 -6.84 10.70
CA GLN A 99 -2.90 -7.77 10.46
C GLN A 99 -2.79 -8.15 8.99
N ARG A 100 -3.90 -8.55 8.36
CA ARG A 100 -3.88 -8.95 6.96
C ARG A 100 -3.33 -7.82 6.09
N GLU A 101 -3.86 -6.62 6.25
CA GLU A 101 -3.46 -5.49 5.42
C GLU A 101 -1.99 -5.11 5.64
N CYS A 102 -1.53 -5.00 6.89
CA CYS A 102 -0.13 -4.68 7.19
C CYS A 102 0.85 -5.72 6.62
N GLN A 103 0.54 -7.01 6.78
CA GLN A 103 1.39 -8.08 6.28
C GLN A 103 1.45 -8.11 4.75
N ILE A 104 0.31 -7.90 4.07
CA ILE A 104 0.28 -7.85 2.60
C ILE A 104 1.01 -6.62 2.09
N ALA A 105 0.79 -5.44 2.69
CA ALA A 105 1.51 -4.22 2.33
C ALA A 105 3.03 -4.40 2.46
N ALA A 106 3.49 -5.00 3.57
CA ALA A 106 4.90 -5.28 3.77
C ALA A 106 5.46 -6.29 2.76
N LEU A 107 4.72 -7.38 2.47
CA LEU A 107 5.11 -8.35 1.45
C LEU A 107 5.25 -7.71 0.07
N LEU A 108 4.28 -6.90 -0.35
CA LEU A 108 4.32 -6.24 -1.66
C LEU A 108 5.52 -5.28 -1.77
N GLN A 109 5.85 -4.53 -0.72
CA GLN A 109 7.05 -3.67 -0.70
C GLN A 109 8.35 -4.48 -0.80
N MET A 110 8.42 -5.62 -0.10
CA MET A 110 9.58 -6.51 -0.17
C MET A 110 9.72 -7.16 -1.56
N MET A 111 8.59 -7.56 -2.18
CA MET A 111 8.56 -8.12 -3.53
C MET A 111 8.99 -7.08 -4.58
N GLU A 112 8.47 -5.85 -4.51
CA GLU A 112 8.87 -4.74 -5.39
C GLU A 112 10.38 -4.51 -5.32
N THR A 113 10.92 -4.38 -4.12
CA THR A 113 12.37 -4.22 -3.88
C THR A 113 13.18 -5.41 -4.39
N ALA A 114 12.68 -6.63 -4.21
CA ALA A 114 13.35 -7.84 -4.68
C ALA A 114 13.41 -7.88 -6.22
N VAL A 115 12.32 -7.51 -6.89
CA VAL A 115 12.24 -7.42 -8.35
C VAL A 115 13.18 -6.34 -8.89
N GLU A 116 13.21 -5.15 -8.29
CA GLU A 116 14.13 -4.08 -8.69
C GLU A 116 15.60 -4.50 -8.56
N LYS A 117 15.98 -5.13 -7.43
CA LYS A 117 17.34 -5.64 -7.20
C LYS A 117 17.70 -6.77 -8.18
N ALA A 118 16.74 -7.65 -8.47
CA ALA A 118 16.88 -8.73 -9.45
C ALA A 118 17.13 -8.16 -10.85
N ALA A 119 16.32 -7.19 -11.28
CA ALA A 119 16.45 -6.52 -12.58
C ALA A 119 17.80 -5.79 -12.72
N ALA A 120 18.22 -5.03 -11.69
CA ALA A 120 19.51 -4.33 -11.67
C ALA A 120 20.71 -5.28 -11.75
N ALA A 121 20.56 -6.51 -11.26
CA ALA A 121 21.57 -7.56 -11.35
C ALA A 121 21.46 -8.42 -12.63
N SER A 122 20.48 -8.15 -13.51
CA SER A 122 20.11 -8.98 -14.66
C SER A 122 19.86 -10.45 -14.29
N ARG A 123 19.22 -10.67 -13.14
CA ARG A 123 18.89 -11.98 -12.59
C ARG A 123 17.38 -12.05 -12.29
N PRO A 124 16.54 -12.55 -13.21
CA PRO A 124 15.11 -12.63 -12.97
C PRO A 124 14.79 -13.51 -11.77
N ILE A 125 13.66 -13.23 -11.11
CA ILE A 125 13.12 -14.11 -10.07
C ILE A 125 12.41 -15.26 -10.77
N LEU A 126 12.69 -16.50 -10.34
CA LEU A 126 12.09 -17.70 -10.91
C LEU A 126 10.93 -18.17 -10.03
N LEU A 127 9.72 -18.18 -10.59
CA LEU A 127 8.52 -18.69 -9.95
C LEU A 127 8.02 -19.91 -10.70
N TYR A 128 7.35 -20.86 -10.04
CA TYR A 128 6.57 -21.88 -10.74
C TYR A 128 5.53 -21.20 -11.62
N ALA A 129 5.44 -21.63 -12.88
CA ALA A 129 4.55 -21.04 -13.89
C ALA A 129 3.08 -21.48 -13.72
N ASP A 130 2.85 -22.65 -13.12
CA ASP A 130 1.52 -23.17 -12.83
C ASP A 130 1.41 -23.71 -11.38
N PRO A 131 1.54 -22.84 -10.36
CA PRO A 131 1.53 -23.27 -8.97
C PRO A 131 0.12 -23.70 -8.55
N LYS A 132 -0.01 -24.88 -7.94
CA LYS A 132 -1.31 -25.50 -7.61
C LYS A 132 -1.48 -25.84 -6.14
N THR A 133 -0.38 -26.00 -5.42
CA THR A 133 -0.36 -26.43 -4.03
C THR A 133 -0.01 -25.27 -3.10
N TRP A 134 -0.21 -25.49 -1.80
CA TRP A 134 0.22 -24.54 -0.78
C TRP A 134 1.75 -24.45 -0.72
N GLU A 135 2.44 -25.57 -0.92
CA GLU A 135 3.90 -25.61 -1.03
C GLU A 135 4.40 -24.79 -2.22
N ASP A 136 3.79 -24.90 -3.40
CA ASP A 136 4.16 -24.08 -4.56
C ASP A 136 3.99 -22.58 -4.27
N ALA A 137 2.91 -22.22 -3.56
CA ALA A 137 2.62 -20.85 -3.18
C ALA A 137 3.67 -20.29 -2.20
N LEU A 138 4.10 -21.12 -1.23
CA LEU A 138 5.18 -20.76 -0.32
C LEU A 138 6.52 -20.63 -1.02
N ASP A 139 6.87 -21.57 -1.87
CA ASP A 139 8.12 -21.56 -2.62
C ASP A 139 8.19 -20.33 -3.54
N ASN A 140 7.09 -20.00 -4.22
CA ASN A 140 7.00 -18.79 -5.02
C ASN A 140 7.13 -17.51 -4.19
N GLN A 141 6.48 -17.43 -3.02
CA GLN A 141 6.67 -16.27 -2.13
C GLN A 141 8.11 -16.19 -1.62
N ALA A 142 8.71 -17.32 -1.25
CA ALA A 142 10.08 -17.41 -0.75
C ALA A 142 11.11 -17.06 -1.83
N ALA A 143 10.81 -17.27 -3.11
CA ALA A 143 11.68 -16.94 -4.24
C ALA A 143 12.08 -15.46 -4.30
N PHE A 144 11.30 -14.56 -3.71
CA PHE A 144 11.64 -13.13 -3.62
C PHE A 144 12.70 -12.82 -2.55
N SER A 145 13.00 -13.74 -1.62
CA SER A 145 14.01 -13.55 -0.60
C SER A 145 15.43 -13.49 -1.18
N ASN A 146 16.34 -12.81 -0.49
CA ASN A 146 17.75 -12.76 -0.86
C ASN A 146 18.36 -14.16 -0.98
N GLU A 147 18.07 -15.02 -0.01
CA GLU A 147 18.57 -16.38 0.08
C GLU A 147 18.11 -17.23 -1.10
N ALA A 148 16.81 -17.17 -1.44
CA ALA A 148 16.29 -17.92 -2.58
C ALA A 148 16.82 -17.38 -3.90
N ARG A 149 16.86 -16.05 -4.11
CA ARG A 149 17.42 -15.46 -5.34
C ARG A 149 18.91 -15.81 -5.53
N LEU A 150 19.67 -15.91 -4.44
CA LEU A 150 21.06 -16.35 -4.50
C LEU A 150 21.17 -17.84 -4.83
N ALA A 151 20.28 -18.68 -4.28
CA ALA A 151 20.25 -20.11 -4.55
C ALA A 151 19.76 -20.45 -5.97
N GLN A 152 18.89 -19.63 -6.56
CA GLN A 152 18.36 -19.77 -7.93
C GLN A 152 19.37 -19.41 -9.02
N GLN A 153 20.64 -19.13 -8.67
CA GLN A 153 21.68 -18.84 -9.65
C GLN A 153 21.96 -20.08 -10.51
N LEU A 154 21.35 -20.10 -11.70
CA LEU A 154 21.72 -21.05 -12.73
C LEU A 154 23.11 -20.69 -13.28
N PRO A 155 24.00 -21.69 -13.49
CA PRO A 155 25.20 -21.52 -14.29
C PRO A 155 24.89 -20.86 -15.64
N ALA A 156 25.79 -20.00 -16.10
CA ALA A 156 25.62 -19.32 -17.39
C ALA A 156 25.46 -20.35 -18.53
N GLY A 157 24.40 -20.21 -19.33
CA GLY A 157 24.12 -21.06 -20.49
C GLY A 157 23.21 -22.26 -20.24
N GLN A 158 22.68 -22.42 -19.03
CA GLN A 158 21.68 -23.46 -18.75
C GLN A 158 20.27 -22.94 -19.09
N GLU A 159 19.57 -23.65 -20.00
CA GLU A 159 18.16 -23.39 -20.28
C GLU A 159 17.32 -23.66 -19.02
N LEU A 160 16.30 -22.82 -18.82
CA LEU A 160 15.38 -22.98 -17.71
C LEU A 160 14.63 -24.30 -17.86
N GLU A 161 14.53 -25.07 -16.77
CA GLU A 161 13.65 -26.22 -16.73
C GLU A 161 12.21 -25.81 -17.11
N PRO A 162 11.52 -26.58 -17.97
CA PRO A 162 10.11 -26.35 -18.27
C PRO A 162 9.30 -26.29 -16.98
N GLY A 163 8.54 -25.22 -16.76
CA GLY A 163 7.66 -25.06 -15.59
C GLY A 163 7.96 -23.86 -14.70
N TYR A 164 8.96 -23.04 -15.01
CA TYR A 164 9.21 -21.77 -14.34
C TYR A 164 8.89 -20.56 -15.23
N ARG A 165 8.53 -19.44 -14.59
CA ARG A 165 8.29 -18.14 -15.20
C ARG A 165 9.29 -17.12 -14.66
N HIS A 166 9.85 -16.32 -15.56
CA HIS A 166 10.69 -15.18 -15.21
C HIS A 166 9.85 -14.00 -14.76
N ILE A 167 10.16 -13.47 -13.59
CA ILE A 167 9.66 -12.19 -13.12
C ILE A 167 10.79 -11.18 -13.17
N THR A 168 10.64 -10.20 -14.07
CA THR A 168 11.57 -9.08 -14.27
C THR A 168 10.93 -7.74 -13.90
N THR A 169 9.60 -7.70 -13.78
CA THR A 169 8.80 -6.53 -13.45
C THR A 169 7.69 -6.91 -12.47
N MET A 170 7.20 -5.93 -11.73
CA MET A 170 6.03 -6.05 -10.87
C MET A 170 4.96 -5.09 -11.42
N PRO A 171 3.68 -5.51 -11.52
CA PRO A 171 2.61 -4.60 -11.91
C PRO A 171 2.50 -3.43 -10.92
N ARG A 172 1.88 -2.32 -11.34
CA ARG A 172 1.74 -1.15 -10.48
C ARG A 172 0.98 -1.51 -9.20
N MET A 173 1.64 -1.41 -8.07
CA MET A 173 1.02 -1.50 -6.75
C MET A 173 0.70 -0.11 -6.22
N ARG A 174 -0.30 -0.05 -5.34
CA ARG A 174 -0.59 1.16 -4.58
C ARG A 174 0.57 1.44 -3.62
N LYS A 175 1.16 2.64 -3.67
CA LYS A 175 2.22 2.98 -2.71
C LYS A 175 1.66 3.02 -1.29
N CYS A 176 2.31 2.28 -0.40
CA CYS A 176 2.10 2.32 1.05
C CYS A 176 3.19 3.19 1.67
N TYR A 177 2.78 4.14 2.52
CA TYR A 177 3.68 5.04 3.25
C TYR A 177 3.86 4.62 4.71
N GLY A 178 3.29 3.48 5.13
CA GLY A 178 3.49 2.89 6.44
C GLY A 178 2.31 3.05 7.38
N TRP A 179 2.42 2.42 8.55
CA TRP A 179 1.38 2.45 9.57
C TRP A 179 1.53 3.67 10.49
N LEU A 180 0.40 4.06 11.07
CA LEU A 180 0.22 5.15 12.03
C LEU A 180 -0.67 4.65 13.18
N THR A 181 -0.57 5.29 14.34
CA THR A 181 -1.52 5.13 15.45
C THR A 181 -2.37 6.38 15.55
N VAL A 182 -3.69 6.25 15.44
CA VAL A 182 -4.63 7.38 15.55
C VAL A 182 -5.42 7.26 16.85
N GLU A 183 -5.34 8.27 17.70
CA GLU A 183 -6.17 8.31 18.90
C GLU A 183 -7.64 8.61 18.56
N SER A 184 -8.58 7.96 19.26
CA SER A 184 -10.01 8.18 19.09
C SER A 184 -10.45 9.66 19.21
N ARG A 185 -9.70 10.48 19.97
CA ARG A 185 -9.98 11.92 20.15
C ARG A 185 -10.00 12.68 18.83
N VAL A 186 -9.12 12.32 17.90
CA VAL A 186 -8.99 12.97 16.59
C VAL A 186 -10.34 12.93 15.86
N PHE A 187 -11.01 11.79 15.85
CA PHE A 187 -12.30 11.63 15.17
C PHE A 187 -13.46 12.38 15.84
N ARG A 188 -13.37 12.66 17.15
CA ARG A 188 -14.39 13.42 17.89
C ARG A 188 -14.33 14.91 17.53
N GLU A 189 -13.12 15.39 17.29
CA GLU A 189 -12.80 16.79 16.98
C GLU A 189 -12.98 17.12 15.49
N LEU A 190 -13.07 16.11 14.62
CA LEU A 190 -13.36 16.33 13.21
C LEU A 190 -14.66 17.11 12.99
N PRO A 191 -14.71 18.02 11.99
CA PRO A 191 -15.96 18.66 11.56
C PRO A 191 -17.04 17.62 11.24
N PHE A 192 -18.31 17.95 11.51
CA PHE A 192 -19.44 17.01 11.38
C PHE A 192 -19.48 16.26 10.03
N ARG A 193 -19.13 16.93 8.92
CA ARG A 193 -19.10 16.32 7.59
C ARG A 193 -18.01 15.25 7.40
N LEU A 194 -16.98 15.27 8.25
CA LEU A 194 -15.86 14.34 8.25
C LEU A 194 -15.97 13.27 9.35
N LYS A 195 -16.89 13.45 10.31
CA LYS A 195 -17.11 12.52 11.43
C LYS A 195 -17.54 11.14 10.93
N LEU A 196 -17.08 10.13 11.65
CA LEU A 196 -17.49 8.74 11.46
C LEU A 196 -18.97 8.55 11.81
N PRO A 197 -19.75 7.93 10.92
CA PRO A 197 -21.05 7.40 11.28
C PRO A 197 -20.86 6.06 11.98
N VAL A 198 -21.83 5.71 12.82
CA VAL A 198 -22.05 4.31 13.17
C VAL A 198 -22.60 3.64 11.91
N ILE A 199 -21.91 2.60 11.42
CA ILE A 199 -22.37 1.85 10.25
C ILE A 199 -22.78 0.44 10.66
N LYS A 200 -23.75 -0.11 9.93
CA LYS A 200 -24.10 -1.52 10.01
C LYS A 200 -23.60 -2.20 8.74
N VAL A 201 -22.69 -3.15 8.89
CA VAL A 201 -22.16 -3.96 7.79
C VAL A 201 -22.46 -5.41 8.14
N ASP A 202 -23.30 -6.06 7.33
CA ASP A 202 -23.89 -7.36 7.62
C ASP A 202 -24.55 -7.41 9.02
N LYS A 203 -24.02 -8.25 9.91
CA LYS A 203 -24.51 -8.46 11.28
C LYS A 203 -23.71 -7.64 12.30
N LEU A 204 -22.75 -6.84 11.85
CA LEU A 204 -21.84 -6.09 12.71
C LEU A 204 -22.18 -4.61 12.68
N THR A 205 -22.14 -3.99 13.86
CA THR A 205 -22.20 -2.54 14.00
C THR A 205 -20.78 -2.03 14.23
N ARG A 206 -20.28 -1.19 13.33
CA ARG A 206 -18.93 -0.63 13.42
C ARG A 206 -18.99 0.83 13.86
N PHE A 207 -18.14 1.18 14.82
CA PHE A 207 -17.97 2.53 15.34
C PHE A 207 -16.59 2.68 15.98
N ILE A 208 -16.15 3.92 16.17
CA ILE A 208 -14.95 4.24 16.96
C ILE A 208 -15.35 4.36 18.43
N GLU A 209 -14.78 3.49 19.25
CA GLU A 209 -14.85 3.53 20.70
C GLU A 209 -14.01 4.70 21.25
N ARG A 210 -14.43 5.20 22.40
CA ARG A 210 -13.72 6.30 23.07
C ARG A 210 -12.45 5.78 23.73
N ASP A 211 -11.47 6.66 23.77
CA ASP A 211 -10.24 6.54 24.54
C ASP A 211 -9.42 5.28 24.15
N LYS A 212 -9.59 4.84 22.89
CA LYS A 212 -8.78 3.81 22.23
C LYS A 212 -7.82 4.42 21.20
N GLU A 213 -6.78 3.65 20.91
CA GLU A 213 -5.85 3.88 19.82
C GLU A 213 -6.13 2.93 18.66
N TYR A 214 -6.15 3.47 17.45
CA TYR A 214 -6.49 2.75 16.24
C TYR A 214 -5.27 2.61 15.33
N THR A 215 -5.11 1.42 14.74
CA THR A 215 -4.14 1.25 13.65
C THR A 215 -4.70 1.94 12.41
N ALA A 216 -3.85 2.71 11.74
CA ALA A 216 -4.13 3.27 10.43
C ALA A 216 -2.96 3.04 9.48
N ILE A 217 -3.22 3.07 8.18
CA ILE A 217 -2.19 3.01 7.14
C ILE A 217 -2.39 4.16 6.17
N LEU A 218 -1.30 4.85 5.87
CA LEU A 218 -1.25 5.91 4.88
C LEU A 218 -0.86 5.33 3.51
N TYR A 219 -1.65 5.63 2.50
CA TYR A 219 -1.45 5.16 1.14
C TYR A 219 -1.50 6.31 0.14
N GLU A 220 -0.99 6.04 -1.05
CA GLU A 220 -1.26 6.84 -2.24
C GLU A 220 -2.77 6.94 -2.51
N TYR A 221 -3.17 8.13 -2.95
CA TYR A 221 -4.46 8.32 -3.60
C TYR A 221 -4.36 7.87 -5.05
N VAL A 222 -5.22 6.92 -5.42
CA VAL A 222 -5.38 6.49 -6.81
C VAL A 222 -6.66 7.12 -7.34
N ASP A 223 -6.54 7.80 -8.47
CA ASP A 223 -7.67 8.47 -9.11
C ASP A 223 -8.79 7.49 -9.49
N GLU A 224 -10.01 8.01 -9.47
CA GLU A 224 -11.22 7.29 -9.87
C GLU A 224 -11.34 7.30 -11.39
N ALA A 225 -10.50 6.50 -12.05
CA ALA A 225 -10.60 6.20 -13.46
C ALA A 225 -11.04 4.75 -13.68
N GLU A 226 -11.56 4.48 -14.88
CA GLU A 226 -11.97 3.15 -15.32
C GLU A 226 -10.79 2.17 -15.24
N ASN A 227 -11.11 0.92 -14.91
CA ASN A 227 -10.12 -0.15 -14.86
C ASN A 227 -9.91 -0.72 -16.26
N ASP A 228 -8.66 -0.69 -16.74
CA ASP A 228 -8.25 -1.47 -17.89
C ASP A 228 -8.20 -2.96 -17.50
N VAL A 229 -8.89 -3.79 -18.29
CA VAL A 229 -9.06 -5.22 -18.01
C VAL A 229 -7.72 -5.96 -18.02
N ASP A 230 -6.84 -5.63 -18.96
CA ASP A 230 -5.56 -6.31 -19.13
C ASP A 230 -4.60 -5.93 -18.00
N VAL A 231 -4.60 -4.66 -17.59
CA VAL A 231 -3.82 -4.19 -16.44
C VAL A 231 -4.26 -4.88 -15.13
N VAL A 232 -5.58 -5.00 -14.91
CA VAL A 232 -6.10 -5.72 -13.74
C VAL A 232 -5.74 -7.21 -13.79
N GLN A 233 -5.84 -7.83 -14.97
CA GLN A 233 -5.46 -9.24 -15.15
C GLN A 233 -3.98 -9.46 -14.86
N GLU A 234 -3.10 -8.58 -15.34
CA GLU A 234 -1.65 -8.65 -15.09
C GLU A 234 -1.35 -8.60 -13.58
N ALA A 235 -2.01 -7.70 -12.83
CA ALA A 235 -1.89 -7.64 -11.38
C ALA A 235 -2.41 -8.90 -10.68
N MET A 236 -3.57 -9.43 -11.11
CA MET A 236 -4.12 -10.67 -10.56
C MET A 236 -3.23 -11.88 -10.83
N ASP A 237 -2.66 -11.97 -12.03
CA ASP A 237 -1.72 -13.02 -12.42
C ASP A 237 -0.46 -12.96 -11.55
N PHE A 238 0.08 -11.75 -11.34
CA PHE A 238 1.21 -11.56 -10.43
C PHE A 238 0.88 -11.99 -9.00
N PHE A 239 -0.28 -11.61 -8.45
CA PHE A 239 -0.67 -12.03 -7.10
C PHE A 239 -0.76 -13.55 -6.99
N TRP A 240 -1.38 -14.22 -7.96
CA TRP A 240 -1.45 -15.67 -7.99
C TRP A 240 -0.05 -16.30 -8.07
N LEU A 241 0.80 -15.83 -8.99
CA LEU A 241 2.17 -16.34 -9.12
C LEU A 241 2.98 -16.11 -7.85
N ALA A 242 2.83 -14.97 -7.16
CA ALA A 242 3.52 -14.66 -5.92
C ALA A 242 2.99 -15.43 -4.69
N GLY A 243 2.04 -16.35 -4.88
CA GLY A 243 1.52 -17.23 -3.84
C GLY A 243 0.24 -16.74 -3.16
N PHE A 244 -0.27 -15.56 -3.52
CA PHE A 244 -1.51 -15.06 -2.95
C PHE A 244 -2.70 -15.86 -3.48
N SER A 245 -3.60 -16.25 -2.59
CA SER A 245 -4.92 -16.74 -2.98
C SER A 245 -5.95 -15.62 -2.91
N ARG A 246 -6.91 -15.65 -3.83
CA ARG A 246 -8.05 -14.74 -3.82
C ARG A 246 -9.01 -15.02 -2.67
N THR A 247 -9.65 -13.97 -2.16
CA THR A 247 -10.73 -14.09 -1.19
C THR A 247 -12.09 -14.37 -1.86
N LEU A 248 -13.17 -14.44 -1.07
CA LEU A 248 -14.54 -14.58 -1.60
C LEU A 248 -15.15 -13.22 -1.99
N SER A 249 -14.43 -12.13 -1.71
CA SER A 249 -14.95 -10.77 -1.70
C SER A 249 -14.20 -9.88 -2.69
N GLN A 250 -13.73 -10.42 -3.82
CA GLN A 250 -13.12 -9.60 -4.87
C GLN A 250 -14.21 -8.73 -5.51
N LEU A 251 -14.25 -7.46 -5.12
CA LEU A 251 -15.26 -6.51 -5.58
C LEU A 251 -14.64 -5.55 -6.62
N PRO A 252 -15.36 -5.20 -7.70
CA PRO A 252 -14.88 -4.23 -8.69
C PRO A 252 -14.47 -2.90 -8.09
N GLN A 253 -15.22 -2.42 -7.09
CA GLN A 253 -14.98 -1.16 -6.39
C GLN A 253 -13.64 -1.11 -5.62
N ASN A 254 -13.02 -2.26 -5.37
CA ASN A 254 -11.70 -2.36 -4.76
C ASN A 254 -10.56 -2.17 -5.78
N TRP A 255 -10.89 -1.92 -7.05
CA TRP A 255 -9.94 -1.60 -8.11
C TRP A 255 -10.19 -0.19 -8.63
N LYS A 256 -9.13 0.62 -8.72
CA LYS A 256 -9.17 1.96 -9.31
C LYS A 256 -7.99 2.15 -10.24
N SER A 257 -8.21 2.61 -11.47
CA SER A 257 -7.14 2.83 -12.45
C SER A 257 -6.19 1.63 -12.59
N GLY A 258 -6.72 0.40 -12.57
CA GLY A 258 -5.96 -0.84 -12.68
C GLY A 258 -5.22 -1.27 -11.39
N VAL A 259 -5.42 -0.57 -10.27
CA VAL A 259 -4.72 -0.85 -9.00
C VAL A 259 -5.69 -1.33 -7.92
N LEU A 260 -5.34 -2.41 -7.24
CA LEU A 260 -6.04 -2.90 -6.06
C LEU A 260 -5.85 -1.93 -4.89
N ILE A 261 -6.93 -1.32 -4.42
CA ILE A 261 -6.90 -0.34 -3.32
C ILE A 261 -7.21 -0.96 -1.96
N ASP A 262 -7.84 -2.13 -1.92
CA ASP A 262 -8.11 -2.88 -0.68
C ASP A 262 -7.29 -4.17 -0.65
N LEU A 263 -6.21 -4.20 0.13
CA LEU A 263 -5.29 -5.33 0.15
C LEU A 263 -5.89 -6.56 0.83
N CYS A 264 -6.98 -6.38 1.60
CA CYS A 264 -7.70 -7.49 2.21
C CYS A 264 -8.34 -8.47 1.22
N ASP A 265 -8.43 -8.13 -0.08
CA ASP A 265 -8.99 -8.97 -1.14
C ASP A 265 -8.10 -10.13 -1.57
N ILE A 266 -6.84 -10.12 -1.17
CA ILE A 266 -5.89 -11.21 -1.37
C ILE A 266 -5.44 -11.76 -0.01
N SER A 267 -4.93 -12.99 0.00
CA SER A 267 -4.44 -13.65 1.23
C SER A 267 -3.11 -14.32 0.94
N PRO A 268 -2.05 -14.09 1.72
CA PRO A 268 -0.75 -14.75 1.54
C PRO A 268 -0.80 -16.20 2.03
N PRO A 269 0.09 -17.11 1.59
CA PRO A 269 0.10 -18.54 1.96
C PRO A 269 0.03 -18.83 3.46
N CYS A 270 0.68 -18.02 4.29
CA CYS A 270 0.68 -18.13 5.74
C CYS A 270 -0.44 -17.33 6.44
N GLY A 271 -1.25 -16.60 5.66
CA GLY A 271 -2.27 -15.70 6.19
C GLY A 271 -3.62 -16.37 6.42
N TYR A 272 -4.38 -15.85 7.38
CA TYR A 272 -5.77 -16.26 7.57
C TYR A 272 -6.57 -16.05 6.28
N GLY A 273 -7.39 -17.03 5.91
CA GLY A 273 -8.25 -16.96 4.72
C GLY A 273 -7.60 -17.46 3.44
N TRP A 274 -6.32 -17.86 3.46
CA TRP A 274 -5.72 -18.54 2.30
C TRP A 274 -6.41 -19.88 2.02
N SER A 275 -6.57 -20.24 0.75
CA SER A 275 -7.28 -21.45 0.34
C SER A 275 -6.67 -22.10 -0.89
N GLU A 276 -6.19 -23.34 -0.73
CA GLU A 276 -5.62 -24.12 -1.83
C GLU A 276 -6.63 -24.37 -2.94
N ALA A 277 -7.88 -24.69 -2.58
CA ALA A 277 -8.94 -24.93 -3.54
C ALA A 277 -9.19 -23.72 -4.46
N ARG A 278 -9.02 -22.49 -3.95
CA ARG A 278 -9.11 -21.27 -4.77
C ARG A 278 -7.83 -20.98 -5.51
N TYR A 279 -6.68 -21.19 -4.87
CA TYR A 279 -5.36 -21.01 -5.48
C TYR A 279 -5.14 -21.90 -6.70
N ARG A 280 -5.52 -23.18 -6.60
CA ARG A 280 -5.42 -24.18 -7.67
C ARG A 280 -6.21 -23.78 -8.93
N ARG A 281 -7.29 -23.02 -8.78
CA ARG A 281 -8.11 -22.52 -9.90
C ARG A 281 -7.43 -21.39 -10.69
N GLY A 282 -6.30 -20.88 -10.22
CA GLY A 282 -5.60 -19.78 -10.88
C GLY A 282 -6.17 -18.40 -10.55
N PRO A 283 -5.68 -17.36 -11.26
CA PRO A 283 -6.19 -16.01 -11.14
C PRO A 283 -7.63 -15.99 -11.64
N TYR A 284 -8.44 -15.10 -11.07
CA TYR A 284 -9.80 -14.89 -11.56
C TYR A 284 -9.76 -14.05 -12.85
N SER A 285 -10.75 -14.21 -13.72
CA SER A 285 -10.83 -13.37 -14.92
C SER A 285 -11.20 -11.95 -14.50
N ALA A 286 -10.32 -10.99 -14.81
CA ALA A 286 -10.56 -9.57 -14.55
C ALA A 286 -11.84 -9.09 -15.26
N ALA A 287 -12.08 -9.53 -16.49
CA ALA A 287 -13.30 -9.21 -17.23
C ALA A 287 -14.57 -9.66 -16.51
N LEU A 288 -14.60 -10.90 -16.00
CA LEU A 288 -15.75 -11.41 -15.25
C LEU A 288 -15.89 -10.73 -13.89
N MET A 289 -14.78 -10.42 -13.23
CA MET A 289 -14.77 -9.69 -11.96
C MET A 289 -15.39 -8.30 -12.14
N LEU A 290 -14.87 -7.50 -13.07
CA LEU A 290 -15.29 -6.12 -13.31
C LEU A 290 -16.73 -5.99 -13.82
N GLN A 291 -17.32 -7.07 -14.36
CA GLN A 291 -18.72 -7.12 -14.77
C GLN A 291 -19.69 -7.42 -13.61
N GLN A 292 -19.20 -7.78 -12.43
CA GLN A 292 -20.08 -8.03 -11.30
C GLN A 292 -20.84 -6.75 -10.95
N PRO A 293 -22.17 -6.82 -10.74
CA PRO A 293 -22.92 -5.67 -10.28
C PRO A 293 -22.31 -5.20 -8.96
N GLU A 294 -22.17 -3.89 -8.79
CA GLU A 294 -21.77 -3.33 -7.50
C GLU A 294 -22.67 -3.94 -6.43
N ALA A 295 -22.07 -4.61 -5.46
CA ALA A 295 -22.80 -5.20 -4.34
C ALA A 295 -23.56 -4.05 -3.68
N GLY A 296 -24.89 -4.04 -3.88
CA GLY A 296 -25.70 -2.83 -3.84
C GLY A 296 -25.27 -1.83 -2.79
N GLU A 297 -25.02 -0.59 -3.22
CA GLU A 297 -24.90 0.56 -2.33
C GLU A 297 -26.02 0.48 -1.30
N THR A 298 -25.68 0.29 -0.02
CA THR A 298 -26.63 0.61 1.02
C THR A 298 -26.94 2.10 0.87
N PRO A 299 -28.21 2.55 0.82
CA PRO A 299 -28.59 3.88 0.32
C PRO A 299 -28.11 5.09 1.16
N TYR A 300 -27.23 4.90 2.14
CA TYR A 300 -27.07 5.81 3.26
C TYR A 300 -25.91 6.81 3.14
N LEU A 301 -25.12 6.81 2.07
CA LEU A 301 -23.94 7.70 1.99
C LEU A 301 -23.75 8.42 0.66
N ARG A 302 -24.84 8.80 -0.04
CA ARG A 302 -24.74 9.85 -1.05
C ARG A 302 -24.76 11.22 -0.36
N ALA A 303 -23.59 11.82 -0.14
CA ALA A 303 -23.53 13.28 0.01
C ALA A 303 -23.97 13.90 -1.33
N PRO A 304 -24.93 14.83 -1.36
CA PRO A 304 -25.45 15.35 -2.62
C PRO A 304 -24.39 16.18 -3.35
N SER A 305 -23.87 15.64 -4.45
CA SER A 305 -23.09 16.35 -5.46
C SER A 305 -24.00 17.15 -6.40
N HIS A 306 -24.77 18.09 -5.84
CA HIS A 306 -25.44 19.12 -6.63
C HIS A 306 -24.83 20.48 -6.29
N LEU A 307 -23.77 20.84 -7.02
CA LEU A 307 -23.40 22.22 -7.39
C LEU A 307 -22.05 22.20 -8.14
N ALA A 308 -22.05 21.60 -9.32
CA ALA A 308 -20.97 21.81 -10.29
C ALA A 308 -21.52 21.66 -11.71
N ARG A 309 -22.39 22.60 -12.12
CA ARG A 309 -22.71 22.89 -13.53
C ARG A 309 -23.57 24.16 -13.60
N SER A 310 -22.93 25.30 -13.86
CA SER A 310 -23.45 26.30 -14.80
C SER A 310 -22.38 27.38 -15.03
N ARG A 311 -21.60 27.20 -16.10
CA ARG A 311 -20.94 28.30 -16.81
C ARG A 311 -20.78 27.89 -18.27
N ALA A 312 -21.14 28.81 -19.18
CA ALA A 312 -21.33 28.68 -20.64
C ALA A 312 -22.74 28.16 -21.02
N GLN A 313 -23.58 28.83 -21.82
CA GLN A 313 -23.45 29.93 -22.79
C GLN A 313 -24.81 30.66 -22.99
N GLN A 314 -24.74 31.82 -23.65
CA GLN A 314 -25.68 32.95 -23.87
C GLN A 314 -27.07 32.62 -24.48
N PRO A 315 -27.97 33.63 -24.58
CA PRO A 315 -28.03 34.33 -25.86
C PRO A 315 -28.07 35.86 -25.79
N VAL A 316 -27.55 36.42 -26.88
CA VAL A 316 -27.53 37.82 -27.31
C VAL A 316 -28.95 38.36 -27.49
N ILE A 317 -29.25 39.53 -26.90
CA ILE A 317 -30.34 40.40 -27.34
C ILE A 317 -29.77 41.82 -27.48
N GLN A 318 -29.98 42.39 -28.67
CA GLN A 318 -29.67 43.76 -29.04
C GLN A 318 -30.58 44.77 -28.33
N ALA A 319 -30.01 45.85 -27.81
CA ALA A 319 -30.70 47.13 -27.64
C ALA A 319 -29.68 48.28 -27.78
N THR A 320 -30.01 49.23 -28.64
CA THR A 320 -29.31 50.48 -28.98
C THR A 320 -29.54 51.59 -27.92
N PRO A 321 -28.87 52.76 -28.02
CA PRO A 321 -28.15 53.35 -26.88
C PRO A 321 -28.89 54.50 -26.19
N THR A 322 -28.49 54.77 -24.94
CA THR A 322 -28.73 56.05 -24.29
C THR A 322 -27.40 56.64 -23.82
N GLN A 323 -27.11 57.83 -24.33
CA GLN A 323 -25.96 58.65 -23.96
C GLN A 323 -26.07 59.11 -22.51
N SER A 324 -24.97 59.09 -21.77
CA SER A 324 -24.61 60.19 -20.87
C SER A 324 -23.14 60.13 -20.46
N SER A 325 -22.48 61.23 -20.75
CA SER A 325 -21.23 61.77 -20.20
C SER A 325 -20.87 61.33 -18.77
N SER A 326 -19.59 61.05 -18.51
CA SER A 326 -18.66 62.03 -17.91
C SER A 326 -17.42 61.38 -17.28
N SER A 327 -16.27 61.99 -17.61
CA SER A 327 -15.04 62.17 -16.80
C SER A 327 -14.27 60.97 -16.22
N SER A 328 -13.10 60.73 -16.84
CA SER A 328 -11.86 60.22 -16.22
C SER A 328 -11.32 61.19 -15.15
N PRO A 329 -10.46 60.73 -14.21
CA PRO A 329 -9.00 60.82 -14.44
C PRO A 329 -8.23 59.57 -13.92
N SER A 330 -7.35 58.97 -14.72
CA SER A 330 -5.89 59.21 -14.78
C SER A 330 -5.09 58.71 -13.58
N LEU A 331 -4.46 57.53 -13.78
CA LEU A 331 -3.38 56.95 -12.99
C LEU A 331 -2.09 57.77 -13.12
N PRO A 332 -1.25 57.88 -12.08
CA PRO A 332 0.17 58.20 -12.23
C PRO A 332 1.05 56.93 -12.20
N PRO A 333 2.24 56.99 -12.81
CA PRO A 333 3.06 55.83 -13.16
C PRO A 333 4.04 55.40 -12.07
N SER A 334 4.47 54.14 -12.17
CA SER A 334 5.60 53.54 -11.45
C SER A 334 6.92 54.28 -11.70
N PRO A 335 7.83 54.29 -10.72
CA PRO A 335 9.25 54.36 -11.00
C PRO A 335 10.01 53.15 -10.42
N SER A 336 10.73 52.44 -11.28
CA SER A 336 11.97 51.75 -10.91
C SER A 336 13.14 52.74 -11.08
N PRO A 337 14.16 52.66 -10.22
CA PRO A 337 15.45 52.20 -10.73
C PRO A 337 16.23 51.29 -9.75
N SER A 338 17.03 50.40 -10.34
CA SER A 338 18.11 49.58 -9.75
C SER A 338 19.30 50.45 -9.26
N PRO A 339 20.50 49.89 -8.96
CA PRO A 339 20.90 48.79 -8.06
C PRO A 339 21.97 49.24 -7.03
N THR A 340 22.11 48.56 -5.89
CA THR A 340 23.34 48.65 -5.08
C THR A 340 23.61 47.36 -4.30
N GLN A 341 24.72 46.69 -4.62
CA GLN A 341 25.41 45.75 -3.72
C GLN A 341 26.12 46.52 -2.60
N PRO A 342 26.39 45.90 -1.44
CA PRO A 342 27.72 45.33 -1.26
C PRO A 342 27.78 43.98 -0.54
N SER A 343 28.86 43.29 -0.88
CA SER A 343 29.55 42.13 -0.34
C SER A 343 29.66 42.03 1.19
N ALA A 344 29.55 40.80 1.73
CA ALA A 344 30.44 40.18 2.74
C ALA A 344 29.84 38.81 3.16
N GLN A 345 30.44 37.70 2.76
CA GLN A 345 31.30 36.84 3.61
C GLN A 345 30.65 36.37 4.94
N SER A 346 30.26 35.09 4.99
CA SER A 346 30.68 34.14 6.04
C SER A 346 30.09 32.77 5.78
N SER A 347 30.97 31.81 5.49
CA SER A 347 30.68 30.37 5.58
C SER A 347 30.59 29.93 7.04
N PRO A 348 29.86 28.84 7.31
CA PRO A 348 30.35 27.89 8.31
C PRO A 348 30.38 26.45 7.77
N GLN A 349 31.61 25.96 7.68
CA GLN A 349 32.09 24.63 8.08
C GLN A 349 31.13 23.44 8.08
N ALA A 350 31.48 22.46 7.25
CA ALA A 350 31.06 21.06 7.34
C ALA A 350 31.70 20.36 8.56
N PRO A 351 30.99 19.45 9.25
CA PRO A 351 31.62 18.58 10.23
C PRO A 351 32.12 17.26 9.61
N HIS A 352 33.44 17.10 9.70
CA HIS A 352 34.19 15.89 10.02
C HIS A 352 33.65 14.51 9.57
N SER A 353 34.25 14.02 8.49
CA SER A 353 34.39 12.62 8.14
C SER A 353 35.22 11.85 9.19
N TYR A 354 34.61 10.87 9.85
CA TYR A 354 35.34 9.84 10.60
C TYR A 354 35.78 8.72 9.66
N ASN A 355 37.10 8.64 9.44
CA ASN A 355 37.77 7.49 8.85
C ASN A 355 37.86 6.36 9.87
N LEU A 356 37.17 5.25 9.65
CA LEU A 356 37.46 3.97 10.29
C LEU A 356 38.15 3.07 9.26
N ARG A 357 39.46 2.88 9.41
CA ARG A 357 40.19 1.79 8.77
C ARG A 357 40.09 0.51 9.62
N PRO A 358 40.16 -0.68 9.00
CA PRO A 358 39.94 -1.95 9.67
C PRO A 358 41.19 -2.42 10.44
N ARG A 359 40.99 -2.99 11.62
CA ARG A 359 42.00 -3.80 12.32
C ARG A 359 41.92 -5.24 11.80
N ASN A 360 42.94 -5.63 11.05
CA ASN A 360 43.31 -7.02 10.82
C ASN A 360 43.95 -7.58 12.11
N SER A 361 43.45 -8.72 12.59
CA SER A 361 44.19 -9.59 13.51
C SER A 361 43.71 -11.04 13.44
N HIS A 362 44.34 -11.80 12.56
CA HIS A 362 44.64 -13.24 12.66
C HIS A 362 46.14 -13.37 12.34
N PRO A 363 46.92 -14.31 12.92
CA PRO A 363 46.55 -15.72 13.01
C PRO A 363 46.93 -16.45 14.32
N GLY A 364 46.38 -17.64 14.51
CA GLY A 364 46.79 -18.60 15.52
C GLY A 364 46.35 -20.01 15.15
N GLN A 365 47.17 -20.68 14.33
CA GLN A 365 47.14 -22.13 14.15
C GLN A 365 47.87 -22.79 15.33
N ALA A 366 47.29 -23.87 15.86
CA ALA A 366 47.95 -24.97 16.56
C ALA A 366 47.03 -26.21 16.35
N THR A 367 47.43 -27.23 15.58
CA THR A 367 48.05 -28.49 16.07
C THR A 367 47.44 -28.96 17.39
N GLY A 368 46.80 -30.11 17.57
CA GLY A 368 46.91 -31.42 16.95
C GLY A 368 46.82 -32.47 18.08
N ASN A 369 46.27 -33.64 17.77
CA ASN A 369 46.23 -34.91 18.54
C ASN A 369 45.28 -35.05 19.74
N GLY A 370 44.49 -36.14 19.68
CA GLY A 370 43.59 -36.65 20.70
C GLY A 370 42.45 -37.43 20.09
#